data_AF-A0A7X8Z8Y6-F1
#
_entry.id   AF-A0A7X8Z8Y6-F1
#
_cell.length_a   1.000
_cell.length_b   1.000
_cell.length_c   1.000
_cell.angle_alpha   90.00
_cell.angle_beta   90.00
_cell.angle_gamma   90.00
#
_symmetry.space_group_name_H-M   'P 1'
#
loop_
_entity.id
_entity.type
_entity.pdbx_description
1 polymer ?
#
loop_
_entity_poly.entity_id
_entity_poly.type
_entity_poly.pdbx_seq_one_letter_code
_entity_poly.pdbx_strand_id
1 'polypeptide(L)'
;MEQKGFLALFSIVIGFVANSISVPMVILLVLMILDYVLGITAAIKEEQKFDKSIALWGIVKKIGYAVVILFAILVDLLISQGIDILNWELPYKPIFAIVATIYFCGLEFFSGCRHLITIGVPVPQFLIKFSGFLKSKSEKTLELDGDE
;
A
#
# COMPACT_ATOMS: atom_id res chain seq x y z
N MET A 1 25.36 28.58 -4.37
CA MET A 1 25.32 27.40 -5.28
C MET A 1 24.61 26.22 -4.63
N GLU A 2 24.74 26.04 -3.32
CA GLU A 2 24.12 24.93 -2.55
C GLU A 2 22.58 24.86 -2.63
N GLN A 3 21.87 25.99 -2.48
CA GLN A 3 20.40 26.00 -2.59
C GLN A 3 19.89 25.54 -3.97
N LYS A 4 20.63 25.83 -5.05
CA LYS A 4 20.22 25.44 -6.41
C LYS A 4 20.40 23.94 -6.66
N GLY A 5 21.43 23.32 -6.08
CA GLY A 5 21.65 21.87 -6.14
C GLY A 5 20.61 21.09 -5.35
N PHE A 6 20.25 21.56 -4.15
CA PHE A 6 19.21 20.93 -3.34
C PHE A 6 17.84 20.96 -4.01
N LEU A 7 17.45 22.11 -4.59
CA LEU A 7 16.19 22.24 -5.33
C LEU A 7 16.16 21.33 -6.58
N ALA A 8 17.29 21.15 -7.26
CA ALA A 8 17.39 20.26 -8.41
C ALA A 8 17.17 18.79 -8.00
N LEU A 9 17.82 18.34 -6.92
CA LEU A 9 17.63 16.98 -6.38
C LEU A 9 16.18 16.74 -5.96
N PHE A 10 15.56 17.71 -5.29
CA PHE A 10 14.16 17.60 -4.87
C PHE A 10 13.21 17.52 -6.07
N SER A 11 13.50 18.27 -7.13
CA SER A 11 12.71 18.25 -8.36
C SER A 11 12.81 16.90 -9.09
N ILE A 12 13.99 16.26 -9.08
CA ILE A 12 14.19 14.92 -9.66
C ILE A 12 13.33 13.90 -8.90
N VAL A 13 13.37 13.91 -7.57
CA VAL A 13 12.59 12.98 -6.74
C VAL A 13 11.09 13.19 -6.97
N ILE A 14 10.59 14.43 -6.94
CA ILE A 14 9.17 14.72 -7.17
C ILE A 14 8.76 14.31 -8.59
N GLY A 15 9.57 14.64 -9.59
CA GLY A 15 9.29 14.29 -10.98
C GLY A 15 9.18 12.78 -11.18
N PHE A 16 10.07 12.01 -10.56
CA PHE A 16 10.06 10.55 -10.63
C PHE A 16 8.86 9.96 -9.88
N VAL A 17 8.51 10.47 -8.69
CA VAL A 17 7.31 10.06 -7.97
C VAL A 17 6.06 10.30 -8.81
N ALA A 18 5.94 11.46 -9.46
CA ALA A 18 4.81 11.77 -10.32
C ALA A 18 4.73 10.85 -11.56
N ASN A 19 5.88 10.51 -12.15
CA ASN A 19 5.95 9.58 -13.27
C ASN A 19 5.63 8.13 -12.85
N SER A 20 5.86 7.81 -11.58
CA SER A 20 5.66 6.45 -11.04
C SER A 20 4.19 6.10 -10.77
N ILE A 21 3.27 7.05 -10.95
CA ILE A 21 1.83 6.82 -10.79
C ILE A 21 1.39 5.77 -11.82
N SER A 22 0.98 4.61 -11.31
CA SER A 22 0.61 3.46 -12.13
C SER A 22 -0.85 3.07 -11.89
N VAL A 23 -1.44 2.31 -12.83
CA VAL A 23 -2.81 1.81 -12.72
C VAL A 23 -3.06 1.09 -11.38
N PRO A 24 -2.17 0.22 -10.86
CA PRO A 24 -2.32 -0.37 -9.53
C PRO A 24 -2.48 0.65 -8.40
N MET A 25 -1.81 1.81 -8.46
CA MET A 25 -1.90 2.82 -7.39
C MET A 25 -3.27 3.51 -7.39
N VAL A 26 -3.83 3.73 -8.58
CA VAL A 26 -5.20 4.25 -8.72
C VAL A 26 -6.21 3.23 -8.20
N ILE A 27 -6.03 1.94 -8.53
CA ILE A 27 -6.86 0.86 -8.00
C ILE A 27 -6.76 0.78 -6.47
N LEU A 28 -5.55 0.90 -5.91
CA LEU A 28 -5.34 0.90 -4.47
C LEU A 28 -6.14 2.02 -3.80
N LEU A 29 -6.07 3.24 -4.34
CA LEU A 29 -6.82 4.38 -3.80
C LEU A 29 -8.33 4.11 -3.81
N VAL A 30 -8.87 3.55 -4.91
CA VAL A 30 -10.28 3.18 -5.00
C VAL A 30 -10.63 2.11 -3.96
N LEU A 31 -9.81 1.08 -3.80
CA LEU A 31 -10.02 0.02 -2.80
C LEU A 31 -10.03 0.59 -1.38
N MET A 32 -9.10 1.51 -1.05
CA MET A 32 -9.05 2.14 0.26
C MET A 32 -10.31 2.96 0.58
N ILE A 33 -10.84 3.69 -0.42
CA ILE A 33 -12.08 4.47 -0.28
C ILE A 33 -13.27 3.53 -0.07
N LEU A 34 -13.40 2.49 -0.90
CA LEU A 34 -14.47 1.51 -0.76
C LEU A 34 -14.41 0.81 0.60
N ASP A 35 -13.21 0.41 1.03
CA ASP A 35 -13.00 -0.24 2.32
C ASP A 35 -13.38 0.67 3.49
N TYR A 36 -13.09 1.97 3.40
CA TYR A 36 -13.50 2.94 4.42
C TYR A 36 -15.02 3.07 4.51
N VAL A 37 -15.72 3.20 3.38
CA VAL A 37 -17.18 3.28 3.33
C VAL A 37 -17.82 2.00 3.86
N LEU A 38 -17.32 0.84 3.44
CA LEU A 38 -17.79 -0.46 3.91
C LEU A 38 -17.51 -0.65 5.40
N GLY A 39 -16.36 -0.22 5.90
CA GLY A 39 -16.01 -0.27 7.32
C GLY A 39 -16.94 0.55 8.20
N ILE A 40 -17.29 1.77 7.78
CA ILE A 40 -18.30 2.59 8.48
C ILE A 40 -19.66 1.88 8.48
N THR A 41 -20.09 1.36 7.33
CA THR A 41 -21.38 0.69 7.18
C THR A 41 -21.46 -0.56 8.07
N ALA A 42 -20.38 -1.35 8.12
CA ALA A 42 -20.23 -2.51 8.98
C ALA A 42 -20.31 -2.13 10.47
N ALA A 43 -19.60 -1.08 10.89
CA ALA A 43 -19.61 -0.60 12.27
C ALA A 43 -21.00 -0.10 12.72
N ILE A 44 -21.75 0.56 11.84
CA ILE A 44 -23.13 0.98 12.12
C ILE A 44 -24.04 -0.25 12.32
N LYS A 45 -23.90 -1.26 11.46
CA LYS A 45 -24.74 -2.47 11.51
C LYS A 45 -24.51 -3.29 12.79
N GLU A 46 -23.28 -3.37 13.28
CA GLU A 46 -22.97 -4.14 14.50
C GLU A 46 -23.36 -3.41 15.80
N GLU A 47 -23.93 -2.20 15.73
CA GLU A 47 -24.27 -1.35 16.90
C GLU A 47 -23.09 -1.16 17.89
N GLN A 48 -21.86 -1.43 17.43
CA GLN A 48 -20.69 -1.33 18.29
C GLN A 48 -20.44 0.14 18.61
N LYS A 49 -20.18 0.43 19.89
CA LYS A 49 -19.60 1.71 20.29
C LYS A 49 -18.31 1.87 19.49
N PHE A 50 -18.34 2.77 18.51
CA PHE A 50 -17.23 3.08 17.62
C PHE A 50 -15.97 3.32 18.46
N ASP A 51 -15.12 2.31 18.59
CA ASP A 51 -13.87 2.46 19.33
C ASP A 51 -12.93 3.25 18.44
N LYS A 52 -12.87 4.56 18.72
CA LYS A 52 -12.04 5.51 17.98
C LYS A 52 -10.58 5.05 17.92
N SER A 53 -10.09 4.32 18.92
CA SER A 53 -8.73 3.80 18.95
C SER A 53 -8.50 2.76 17.85
N ILE A 54 -9.43 1.82 17.69
CA ILE A 54 -9.37 0.77 16.65
C ILE A 54 -9.50 1.40 15.26
N ALA A 55 -10.42 2.35 15.10
CA ALA A 55 -10.59 3.07 13.84
C ALA A 55 -9.35 3.91 13.46
N LEU A 56 -8.70 4.57 14.43
CA LEU A 56 -7.47 5.34 14.18
C LEU A 56 -6.33 4.44 13.72
N TRP A 57 -6.17 3.27 14.35
CA TRP A 57 -5.15 2.29 13.99
C TRP A 57 -5.31 1.75 12.56
N GLY A 58 -6.55 1.63 12.07
CA GLY A 58 -6.83 1.28 10.68
C GLY A 58 -6.31 2.33 9.69
N ILE A 59 -6.49 3.62 10.00
CA ILE A 59 -6.00 4.74 9.17
C ILE A 59 -4.47 4.81 9.19
N VAL A 60 -3.84 4.62 10.36
CA VAL A 60 -2.38 4.63 10.48
C VAL A 60 -1.74 3.55 9.60
N LYS A 61 -2.31 2.34 9.57
CA LYS A 61 -1.82 1.26 8.68
C LYS A 61 -1.90 1.65 7.21
N LYS A 62 -2.99 2.29 6.81
CA LYS A 62 -3.21 2.79 5.43
C LYS A 62 -2.21 3.89 5.04
N ILE A 63 -1.83 4.77 5.96
CA ILE A 63 -0.74 5.75 5.76
C ILE A 63 0.59 5.01 5.59
N GLY A 64 0.82 3.93 6.35
CA GLY A 64 2.00 3.08 6.20
C GLY A 64 2.18 2.51 4.79
N TYR A 65 1.09 2.22 4.07
CA TYR A 65 1.16 1.74 2.68
C TYR A 65 1.80 2.77 1.75
N ALA A 66 1.44 4.04 1.90
CA ALA A 66 2.02 5.13 1.12
C ALA A 66 3.53 5.28 1.40
N VAL A 67 3.95 5.08 2.65
CA VAL A 67 5.38 5.12 3.04
C VAL A 67 6.16 3.98 2.39
N VAL A 68 5.63 2.75 2.42
CA VAL A 68 6.28 1.60 1.78
C VAL A 68 6.35 1.76 0.26
N ILE A 69 5.28 2.26 -0.36
CA ILE A 69 5.27 2.55 -1.80
C ILE A 69 6.31 3.64 -2.12
N LEU A 70 6.44 4.68 -1.29
CA LEU A 70 7.47 5.70 -1.46
C LEU A 70 8.87 5.09 -1.41
N PHE A 71 9.17 4.22 -0.44
CA PHE A 71 10.46 3.52 -0.41
C PHE A 71 10.71 2.68 -1.65
N ALA A 72 9.69 2.00 -2.16
CA ALA A 72 9.78 1.24 -3.41
C ALA A 72 10.08 2.17 -4.61
N ILE A 73 9.42 3.33 -4.69
CA ILE A 73 9.70 4.35 -5.72
C ILE A 73 11.14 4.88 -5.62
N LEU A 74 11.66 5.07 -4.40
CA LEU A 74 13.05 5.52 -4.23
C LEU A 74 14.05 4.45 -4.69
N VAL A 75 13.76 3.17 -4.48
CA VAL A 75 14.56 2.06 -5.04
C VAL A 75 14.51 2.08 -6.57
N ASP A 76 13.31 2.23 -7.15
CA ASP A 76 13.13 2.34 -8.60
C ASP A 76 13.90 3.55 -9.17
N LEU A 77 13.93 4.68 -8.45
CA LEU A 77 14.70 5.86 -8.85
C LEU A 77 16.20 5.55 -8.90
N LEU A 78 16.75 4.89 -7.88
CA LEU A 78 18.18 4.51 -7.88
C LEU A 78 18.53 3.59 -9.05
N ILE A 79 17.65 2.64 -9.37
CA ILE A 79 17.84 1.73 -10.51
C ILE A 79 17.80 2.52 -11.83
N SER A 80 16.80 3.41 -11.99
CA SER A 80 16.68 4.27 -13.17
C SER A 80 17.94 5.12 -13.39
N GLN A 81 18.46 5.74 -12.32
CA GLN A 81 19.70 6.52 -12.41
C GLN A 81 20.91 5.65 -12.76
N GLY A 82 20.99 4.43 -12.23
CA GLY A 82 22.04 3.47 -12.59
C GLY A 82 22.03 3.09 -14.07
N ILE A 83 20.85 2.86 -14.65
CA ILE A 83 20.68 2.58 -16.08
C ILE A 83 21.15 3.78 -16.93
N ASP A 84 20.76 4.99 -16.53
CA ASP A 84 21.14 6.23 -17.22
C ASP A 84 22.68 6.44 -17.20
N ILE A 85 23.31 6.24 -16.04
CA ILE A 85 24.78 6.38 -15.88
C ILE A 85 25.55 5.37 -16.74
N LEU A 86 25.01 4.16 -16.89
CA LEU A 86 25.61 3.11 -17.72
C LEU A 86 25.36 3.33 -19.23
N ASN A 87 24.64 4.40 -19.61
CA ASN A 87 24.20 4.68 -20.98
C ASN A 87 23.47 3.50 -21.62
N TRP A 88 22.66 2.79 -20.83
CA TRP A 88 21.85 1.71 -21.37
C TRP A 88 20.49 2.26 -21.83
N GLU A 89 20.15 2.09 -23.11
CA GLU A 89 18.82 2.43 -23.65
C GLU A 89 17.74 1.40 -23.26
N LEU A 90 17.44 1.30 -21.96
CA LEU A 90 16.37 0.44 -21.44
C LEU A 90 15.17 1.30 -21.06
N PRO A 91 13.97 1.06 -21.62
CA PRO A 91 12.77 1.67 -21.10
C PRO A 91 12.48 1.08 -19.71
N TYR A 92 12.87 1.80 -18.67
CA TYR A 92 12.63 1.40 -17.29
C TYR A 92 11.25 1.85 -16.81
N LYS A 93 10.58 0.99 -16.05
CA LYS A 93 9.33 1.30 -15.34
C LYS A 93 9.52 1.00 -13.86
N PRO A 94 8.80 1.67 -12.94
CA PRO A 94 8.96 1.49 -11.50
C PRO A 94 8.34 0.16 -11.02
N ILE A 95 9.08 -0.94 -11.20
CA ILE A 95 8.61 -2.30 -10.95
C ILE A 95 8.41 -2.55 -9.46
N PHE A 96 9.31 -2.04 -8.60
CA PHE A 96 9.19 -2.25 -7.15
C PHE A 96 7.93 -1.56 -6.62
N ALA A 97 7.68 -0.32 -7.03
CA ALA A 97 6.48 0.42 -6.67
C ALA A 97 5.21 -0.30 -7.14
N ILE A 98 5.21 -0.85 -8.37
CA ILE A 98 4.09 -1.64 -8.91
C ILE A 98 3.83 -2.88 -8.05
N VAL A 99 4.86 -3.67 -7.76
CA VAL A 99 4.73 -4.92 -6.98
C VAL A 99 4.26 -4.64 -5.56
N ALA A 100 4.86 -3.65 -4.88
CA ALA A 100 4.45 -3.23 -3.54
C ALA A 100 2.98 -2.77 -3.52
N THR A 101 2.57 -2.01 -4.54
CA THR A 101 1.19 -1.55 -4.66
C THR A 101 0.21 -2.70 -4.88
N ILE A 102 0.55 -3.67 -5.73
CA ILE A 102 -0.29 -4.87 -5.96
C ILE A 102 -0.46 -5.67 -4.66
N TYR A 103 0.59 -5.79 -3.85
CA TYR A 103 0.52 -6.41 -2.54
C TYR A 103 -0.52 -5.71 -1.65
N PHE A 104 -0.47 -4.37 -1.56
CA PHE A 104 -1.45 -3.61 -0.79
C PHE A 104 -2.86 -3.67 -1.36
N CYS A 105 -3.03 -3.71 -2.68
CA CYS A 105 -4.34 -3.94 -3.31
C CYS A 105 -4.96 -5.25 -2.82
N GLY A 106 -4.15 -6.31 -2.72
CA GLY A 106 -4.59 -7.58 -2.15
C GLY A 106 -5.05 -7.43 -0.70
N LEU A 107 -4.27 -6.76 0.15
CA LEU A 107 -4.63 -6.54 1.55
C LEU A 107 -5.95 -5.75 1.71
N GLU A 108 -6.13 -4.69 0.94
CA GLU A 108 -7.35 -3.87 0.92
C GLU A 108 -8.56 -4.64 0.39
N PHE A 109 -8.38 -5.43 -0.66
CA PHE A 109 -9.43 -6.31 -1.17
C PHE A 109 -9.93 -7.29 -0.09
N PHE A 110 -9.02 -7.91 0.67
CA PHE A 110 -9.41 -8.79 1.78
C PHE A 110 -10.02 -8.05 2.98
N SER A 111 -9.63 -6.79 3.22
CA SER A 111 -10.29 -5.91 4.17
C SER A 111 -11.76 -5.69 3.78
N GLY A 112 -12.00 -5.29 2.53
CA GLY A 112 -13.36 -5.05 2.02
C GLY A 112 -14.24 -6.30 2.05
N CYS A 113 -13.68 -7.47 1.73
CA CYS A 113 -14.38 -8.76 1.86
C CYS A 113 -14.91 -9.01 3.27
N ARG A 114 -14.14 -8.65 4.32
CA ARG A 114 -14.56 -8.82 5.72
C ARG A 114 -15.69 -7.86 6.07
N HIS A 115 -15.59 -6.60 5.67
CA HIS A 115 -16.67 -5.63 5.88
C HIS A 115 -17.98 -6.05 5.18
N LEU A 116 -17.89 -6.59 3.95
CA LEU A 116 -19.04 -7.10 3.22
C LEU A 116 -19.74 -8.26 3.96
N ILE A 117 -18.97 -9.16 4.58
CA ILE A 117 -19.53 -10.26 5.39
C ILE A 117 -20.29 -9.72 6.60
N THR A 118 -19.72 -8.74 7.31
CA THR A 118 -20.42 -8.07 8.42
C THR A 118 -21.75 -7.47 7.93
N ILE A 119 -21.76 -6.84 6.76
CA ILE A 119 -22.97 -6.26 6.15
C ILE A 119 -23.97 -7.34 5.67
N GLY A 120 -23.57 -8.61 5.60
CA GLY A 120 -24.43 -9.75 5.28
C GLY A 120 -24.39 -10.17 3.81
N VAL A 121 -23.40 -9.67 3.05
CA VAL A 121 -23.17 -10.09 1.67
C VAL A 121 -22.47 -11.46 1.67
N PRO A 122 -22.96 -12.46 0.91
CA PRO A 122 -22.35 -13.79 0.87
C PRO A 122 -21.02 -13.75 0.09
N VAL A 123 -19.90 -13.65 0.79
CA VAL A 123 -18.55 -13.70 0.21
C VAL A 123 -18.03 -15.15 0.17
N PRO A 124 -17.42 -15.59 -0.95
CA PRO A 124 -16.84 -16.93 -1.04
C PRO A 124 -15.83 -17.24 0.07
N GLN A 125 -16.00 -18.38 0.72
CA GLN A 125 -15.20 -18.80 1.90
C GLN A 125 -13.69 -18.91 1.62
N PHE A 126 -13.30 -19.20 0.37
CA PHE A 126 -11.88 -19.28 0.01
C PHE A 126 -11.17 -17.91 0.13
N LEU A 127 -11.87 -16.81 -0.11
CA LEU A 127 -11.32 -15.45 0.02
C LEU A 127 -11.00 -15.11 1.47
N ILE A 128 -11.86 -15.55 2.39
CA ILE A 128 -11.67 -15.35 3.84
C ILE A 128 -10.47 -16.14 4.33
N LYS A 129 -10.38 -17.43 3.95
CA LYS A 129 -9.27 -18.31 4.35
C LYS A 129 -7.91 -17.79 3.84
N PHE A 130 -7.88 -17.25 2.64
CA PHE A 130 -6.64 -16.69 2.06
C PHE A 130 -6.15 -15.45 2.81
N SER A 131 -7.06 -14.61 3.31
CA SER A 131 -6.70 -13.44 4.14
C SER A 131 -5.98 -13.82 5.43
N GLY A 132 -6.36 -14.96 6.05
CA GLY A 132 -5.70 -15.49 7.24
C GLY A 132 -4.27 -15.95 6.96
N PHE A 133 -4.03 -16.56 5.79
CA PHE A 133 -2.71 -16.99 5.37
C PHE A 133 -1.74 -15.81 5.15
N LEU A 134 -2.20 -14.74 4.48
CA LEU A 134 -1.39 -13.54 4.26
C LEU A 134 -1.04 -12.82 5.57
N LYS A 135 -2.01 -12.70 6.49
CA LYS A 135 -1.79 -12.05 7.79
C LYS A 135 -0.84 -12.85 8.69
N SER A 136 -1.07 -14.17 8.77
CA SER A 136 -0.18 -15.10 9.51
C SER A 136 1.26 -15.00 9.04
N LYS A 137 1.50 -14.90 7.73
CA LYS A 137 2.86 -14.82 7.18
C LYS A 137 3.52 -13.47 7.45
N SER A 138 2.75 -12.38 7.50
CA SER A 138 3.24 -11.05 7.88
C SER A 138 3.60 -10.94 9.36
N GLU A 139 2.81 -11.53 10.27
CA GLU A 139 3.09 -11.52 11.73
C GLU A 139 4.25 -12.44 12.08
N LYS A 140 4.34 -13.63 11.48
CA LYS A 140 5.43 -14.59 11.75
C LYS A 140 6.81 -14.10 11.29
N THR A 141 6.86 -13.13 10.37
CA THR A 141 8.12 -12.49 9.95
C THR A 141 8.55 -11.38 10.91
N LEU A 142 7.63 -10.77 11.67
CA LEU A 142 7.96 -9.77 12.70
C LEU A 142 8.49 -10.42 13.99
N GLU A 143 8.06 -11.63 14.31
CA GLU A 143 8.55 -12.38 15.48
C GLU A 143 9.95 -12.99 15.28
N LEU A 144 10.47 -13.05 14.05
CA LEU A 144 11.82 -13.57 13.77
C LEU A 144 12.93 -12.52 13.93
N ASP A 145 12.60 -11.24 14.10
CA ASP A 145 13.54 -10.13 14.29
C ASP A 145 13.62 -9.68 15.78
N GLY A 146 12.88 -10.32 16.68
CA GLY A 146 12.83 -10.01 18.12
C GLY A 146 13.71 -10.88 19.01
N ASP A 147 14.34 -11.91 18.44
CA ASP A 147 15.17 -12.90 19.14
C ASP A 147 16.61 -12.95 18.56
N GLU A 148 17.20 -11.79 18.24
CA GLU A 148 18.66 -11.61 18.10
C GLU A 148 19.22 -10.57 19.08
#